data_AF-A0A2N0M8D2-F1
#
_entry.id   AF-A0A2N0M8D2-F1
#
_cell.length_a   1.000
_cell.length_b   1.000
_cell.length_c   1.000
_cell.angle_alpha   90.00
_cell.angle_beta   90.00
_cell.angle_gamma   90.00
#
_symmetry.space_group_name_H-M   'P 1'
#
loop_
_entity.id
_entity.type
_entity.pdbx_description
1 polymer ?
#
loop_
_entity_poly.entity_id
_entity_poly.type
_entity_poly.pdbx_seq_one_letter_code
_entity_poly.pdbx_strand_id
1 'polypeptide(L)'
;MADSVGAEPNPEIDSLTFEQAFQTLGEMAESLEAGGLTLAEATARYEQGMILVKRCNQLLDQAELKITNLKDAYAQDPGGLPGDEGDEEEE
;
A
#
# COMPACT_ATOMS: atom_id res chain seq x y z
N MET A 1 18.20 29.33 1.12
CA MET A 1 17.57 29.10 -0.20
C MET A 1 18.04 27.73 -0.66
N ALA A 2 17.37 26.68 -0.19
CA ALA A 2 17.64 25.31 -0.62
C ALA A 2 16.38 24.89 -1.38
N ASP A 3 16.60 24.65 -2.67
CA ASP A 3 15.59 24.36 -3.66
C ASP A 3 14.83 23.09 -3.30
N SER A 4 13.51 23.21 -3.35
CA SER A 4 12.55 22.15 -3.07
C SER A 4 12.65 21.12 -4.19
N VAL A 5 13.42 20.04 -4.00
CA VAL A 5 13.37 18.89 -4.93
C VAL A 5 11.96 18.34 -4.87
N GLY A 6 11.24 18.58 -5.96
CA GLY A 6 9.85 18.23 -6.14
C GLY A 6 9.70 16.71 -6.14
N ALA A 7 8.88 16.22 -5.22
CA ALA A 7 8.22 14.95 -5.37
C ALA A 7 7.30 15.03 -6.60
N GLU A 8 7.86 14.81 -7.78
CA GLU A 8 7.04 14.59 -8.97
C GLU A 8 6.24 13.29 -8.74
N PRO A 9 4.91 13.31 -8.94
CA PRO A 9 4.12 12.09 -8.84
C PRO A 9 4.64 11.12 -9.90
N ASN A 10 5.20 9.98 -9.47
CA ASN A 10 5.53 8.90 -10.38
C ASN A 10 4.27 8.03 -10.57
N PRO A 11 3.51 8.20 -11.67
CA PRO A 11 2.23 7.51 -11.86
C PRO A 11 2.39 5.99 -11.87
N GLU A 12 3.59 5.48 -12.19
CA GLU A 12 3.88 4.05 -12.15
C GLU A 12 3.86 3.52 -10.72
N ILE A 13 4.45 4.25 -9.76
CA ILE A 13 4.48 3.86 -8.34
C ILE A 13 3.09 4.00 -7.69
N ASP A 14 2.35 5.05 -8.02
CA ASP A 14 1.01 5.28 -7.45
C ASP A 14 0.00 4.20 -7.88
N SER A 15 0.27 3.52 -9.00
CA SER A 15 -0.57 2.43 -9.51
C SER A 15 -0.26 1.05 -8.90
N LEU A 16 0.83 0.92 -8.14
CA LEU A 16 1.26 -0.37 -7.59
C LEU A 16 0.31 -0.87 -6.50
N THR A 17 0.14 -2.20 -6.45
CA THR A 17 -0.44 -2.91 -5.31
C THR A 17 0.56 -2.98 -4.15
N PHE A 18 0.10 -3.39 -2.98
CA PHE A 18 0.96 -3.52 -1.80
C PHE A 18 2.10 -4.52 -2.06
N GLU A 19 1.77 -5.73 -2.56
CA GLU A 19 2.80 -6.74 -2.82
C GLU A 19 3.84 -6.26 -3.83
N GLN A 20 3.42 -5.58 -4.90
CA GLN A 20 4.33 -5.04 -5.92
C GLN A 20 5.25 -3.96 -5.34
N ALA A 21 4.68 -2.97 -4.63
CA ALA A 21 5.46 -1.90 -4.02
C ALA A 21 6.44 -2.44 -2.96
N PHE A 22 6.02 -3.42 -2.17
CA PHE A 22 6.86 -4.06 -1.16
C PHE A 22 7.99 -4.89 -1.79
N GLN A 23 7.70 -5.62 -2.87
CA GLN A 23 8.72 -6.37 -3.61
C GLN A 23 9.78 -5.42 -4.16
N THR A 24 9.37 -4.37 -4.88
CA THR A 24 10.30 -3.39 -5.46
C THR A 24 11.14 -2.69 -4.37
N LEU A 25 10.53 -2.39 -3.22
CA LEU A 25 11.26 -1.84 -2.07
C LEU A 25 12.34 -2.80 -1.57
N GLY A 26 12.04 -4.10 -1.49
CA GLY A 26 13.00 -5.14 -1.13
C GLY A 26 14.18 -5.20 -2.10
N GLU A 27 13.91 -5.22 -3.40
CA GLU A 27 14.96 -5.24 -4.44
C GLU A 27 15.87 -4.00 -4.38
N MET A 28 15.30 -2.83 -4.05
CA MET A 28 16.08 -1.61 -3.81
C MET A 28 16.95 -1.70 -2.56
N ALA A 29 16.42 -2.24 -1.46
CA ALA A 29 17.17 -2.45 -0.22
C ALA A 29 18.34 -3.43 -0.43
N GLU A 30 18.08 -4.57 -1.07
CA GLU A 30 19.12 -5.55 -1.41
C GLU A 30 20.23 -4.93 -2.25
N SER A 31 19.87 -4.06 -3.21
CA SER A 31 20.87 -3.39 -4.04
C SER A 31 21.68 -2.34 -3.28
N LEU A 32 21.13 -1.70 -2.24
CA LEU A 32 21.86 -0.79 -1.36
C LEU A 32 22.81 -1.57 -0.43
N GLU A 33 22.35 -2.72 0.08
CA GLU A 33 23.12 -3.61 0.97
C GLU A 33 24.27 -4.30 0.24
N ALA A 34 24.08 -4.68 -1.02
CA ALA A 34 25.13 -5.26 -1.87
C ALA A 34 26.31 -4.30 -2.11
N GLY A 35 26.08 -2.99 -2.01
CA GLY A 35 27.08 -1.96 -2.28
C GLY A 35 27.44 -1.85 -3.77
N GLY A 36 28.61 -1.26 -4.06
CA GLY A 36 29.06 -1.05 -5.45
C GLY A 36 28.39 0.12 -6.19
N LEU A 37 27.49 0.83 -5.52
CA LEU A 37 26.87 2.06 -6.02
C LEU A 37 27.75 3.27 -5.68
N THR A 38 27.78 4.27 -6.55
CA THR A 38 28.29 5.59 -6.18
C THR A 38 27.38 6.24 -5.14
N LEU A 39 27.90 7.25 -4.43
CA LEU A 39 27.11 8.01 -3.46
C LEU A 39 25.83 8.59 -4.08
N ALA A 40 25.93 9.15 -5.29
CA ALA A 40 24.77 9.71 -6.00
C ALA A 40 23.72 8.64 -6.32
N GLU A 41 24.14 7.46 -6.79
CA GLU A 41 23.22 6.34 -7.07
C GLU A 41 22.56 5.80 -5.81
N ALA A 42 23.33 5.68 -4.72
CA ALA A 42 22.80 5.24 -3.43
C ALA A 42 21.76 6.23 -2.89
N THR A 43 22.01 7.54 -3.01
CA THR A 43 21.03 8.58 -2.62
C THR A 43 19.77 8.51 -3.48
N ALA A 44 19.88 8.40 -4.80
CA ALA A 44 18.71 8.32 -5.68
C ALA A 44 17.86 7.06 -5.41
N ARG A 45 18.52 5.91 -5.18
CA ARG A 45 17.85 4.66 -4.78
C ARG A 45 17.11 4.81 -3.46
N TYR A 46 17.72 5.47 -2.47
CA TYR A 46 17.10 5.72 -1.18
C TYR A 46 15.84 6.59 -1.31
N GLU A 47 15.91 7.68 -2.08
CA GLU A 47 14.77 8.57 -2.34
C GLU A 47 13.60 7.82 -3.01
N GLN A 48 13.90 6.98 -4.01
CA GLN A 48 12.89 6.12 -4.65
C GLN A 48 12.26 5.13 -3.64
N GLY A 49 13.08 4.52 -2.79
CA GLY A 49 12.62 3.65 -1.70
C GLY A 49 11.68 4.38 -0.74
N MET A 50 11.96 5.64 -0.40
CA MET A 50 11.07 6.43 0.46
C MET A 50 9.68 6.66 -0.16
N ILE A 51 9.61 6.84 -1.47
CA ILE A 51 8.33 6.97 -2.20
C ILE A 51 7.54 5.65 -2.12
N LEU A 52 8.21 4.51 -2.32
CA LEU A 52 7.59 3.19 -2.17
C LEU A 52 7.10 2.92 -0.75
N VAL A 53 7.89 3.27 0.27
CA VAL A 53 7.48 3.17 1.68
C VAL A 53 6.22 3.99 1.94
N LYS A 54 6.16 5.23 1.43
CA LYS A 54 4.97 6.07 1.56
C LYS A 54 3.74 5.41 0.91
N ARG A 55 3.90 4.84 -0.29
CA ARG A 55 2.83 4.12 -0.98
C ARG A 55 2.35 2.89 -0.19
N CYS A 56 3.26 2.10 0.35
CA CYS A 56 2.92 0.94 1.18
C CYS A 56 2.11 1.35 2.41
N ASN A 57 2.51 2.41 3.12
CA ASN A 57 1.77 2.90 4.28
C ASN A 57 0.36 3.37 3.89
N GLN A 58 0.23 4.13 2.80
CA GLN A 58 -1.09 4.57 2.32
C GLN A 58 -2.04 3.40 2.01
N LEU A 59 -1.52 2.31 1.45
CA LEU A 59 -2.31 1.11 1.17
C LEU A 59 -2.72 0.39 2.46
N LEU A 60 -1.83 0.31 3.45
CA LEU A 60 -2.13 -0.26 4.77
C LEU A 60 -3.18 0.57 5.51
N ASP A 61 -3.06 1.89 5.50
CA ASP A 61 -4.03 2.81 6.11
C ASP A 61 -5.44 2.64 5.51
N GLN A 62 -5.52 2.50 4.18
CA GLN A 62 -6.80 2.24 3.49
C GLN A 62 -7.41 0.90 3.89
N ALA A 63 -6.58 -0.14 4.02
CA ALA A 63 -7.03 -1.46 4.46
C ALA A 63 -7.52 -1.41 5.92
N GLU A 64 -6.79 -0.75 6.81
CA GLU A 64 -7.17 -0.57 8.21
C GLU A 64 -8.49 0.18 8.35
N LEU A 65 -8.67 1.29 7.60
CA LEU A 65 -9.91 2.06 7.59
C LEU A 65 -11.09 1.19 7.13
N LYS A 66 -10.91 0.39 6.07
CA LYS A 66 -11.95 -0.51 5.57
C LYS A 66 -12.34 -1.55 6.62
N ILE A 67 -11.37 -2.16 7.30
CA ILE A 67 -11.63 -3.15 8.36
C ILE A 67 -12.35 -2.49 9.55
N THR A 68 -11.92 -1.30 9.95
CA THR A 68 -12.54 -0.55 11.06
C THR A 68 -14.00 -0.23 10.74
N ASN A 69 -14.29 0.30 9.55
CA ASN A 69 -15.64 0.59 9.11
C ASN A 69 -16.54 -0.66 9.08
N LEU A 70 -16.01 -1.81 8.63
CA LEU A 70 -16.75 -3.08 8.64
C LEU A 70 -17.05 -3.56 10.06
N LYS A 71 -16.11 -3.41 10.99
CA LYS A 71 -16.32 -3.74 12.41
C LYS A 71 -17.39 -2.86 13.03
N ASP A 72 -17.35 -1.56 12.78
CA ASP A 72 -18.34 -0.61 13.31
C ASP A 72 -19.74 -0.87 12.74
N ALA A 73 -19.84 -1.15 11.44
CA ALA A 73 -21.10 -1.52 10.80
C ALA A 73 -21.69 -2.81 11.41
N TYR A 74 -20.87 -3.84 11.61
CA TYR A 74 -21.31 -5.09 12.25
C TYR A 74 -21.73 -4.89 13.73
N ALA A 75 -21.04 -4.01 14.46
CA ALA A 75 -21.39 -3.69 15.83
C ALA A 75 -22.73 -2.93 15.95
N GLN A 76 -23.09 -2.14 14.93
CA GLN A 76 -24.33 -1.37 14.89
C GLN A 76 -25.53 -2.20 14.43
N ASP A 77 -25.31 -3.24 13.62
CA ASP A 77 -26.36 -4.16 13.17
C ASP A 77 -25.84 -5.61 13.08
N PRO A 78 -25.81 -6.36 14.20
CA PRO A 78 -25.30 -7.73 14.23
C PRO A 78 -26.22 -8.78 13.56
N GLY A 79 -27.34 -8.33 12.96
CA GLY A 79 -28.35 -9.18 12.31
C GLY A 79 -28.49 -9.01 10.79
N GLY A 80 -27.91 -7.96 10.19
CA GLY A 80 -28.04 -7.60 8.78
C GLY A 80 -27.05 -8.29 7.86
N LEU A 81 -26.86 -9.59 8.04
CA LEU A 81 -26.29 -10.41 6.97
C LEU A 81 -27.26 -10.35 5.79
N PRO A 82 -26.84 -10.04 4.55
CA PRO A 82 -27.57 -10.44 3.37
C PRO A 82 -27.44 -11.98 3.27
N GLY A 83 -28.21 -12.67 4.09
CA GLY A 83 -28.34 -14.11 4.10
C GLY A 83 -29.70 -14.48 3.53
N ASP A 84 -29.65 -15.26 2.45
CA ASP A 84 -30.63 -16.30 2.16
C ASP A 84 -32.05 -15.80 1.85
N GLU A 85 -32.27 -15.31 0.62
CA GLU A 85 -33.58 -15.53 -0.01
C GLU A 85 -33.73 -17.04 -0.17
N GLY A 86 -34.49 -17.62 0.76
CA GLY A 86 -34.73 -19.05 0.86
C GLY A 86 -35.25 -19.62 -0.45
N ASP A 87 -34.53 -20.61 -0.94
CA ASP A 87 -35.08 -21.60 -1.86
C ASP A 87 -35.87 -22.59 -0.99
N GLU A 88 -37.08 -22.18 -0.61
CA GLU A 88 -38.13 -23.07 -0.13
C GLU A 88 -38.72 -23.82 -1.33
N GLU A 89 -37.99 -24.79 -1.90
CA GLU A 89 -38.62 -25.76 -2.79
C GLU A 89 -39.27 -26.86 -1.94
N GLU A 90 -40.52 -26.61 -1.56
CA GLU A 90 -41.50 -27.64 -1.18
C GLU A 90 -41.84 -28.51 -2.41
N GLU A 91 -41.47 -29.79 -2.36
CA GLU A 91 -42.19 -31.03 -2.75
C GLU A 91 -41.27 -32.15 -3.25
#